data_AF-A0A8H4XU80-F1
#
_entry.id   AF-A0A8H4XU80-F1
#
_cell.length_a   1.000
_cell.length_b   1.000
_cell.length_c   1.000
_cell.angle_alpha   90.00
_cell.angle_beta   90.00
_cell.angle_gamma   90.00
#
_symmetry.space_group_name_H-M   'P 1'
#
loop_
_entity.id
_entity.type
_entity.pdbx_description
1 polymer ?
#
loop_
_entity_poly.entity_id
_entity_poly.type
_entity_poly.pdbx_seq_one_letter_code
_entity_poly.pdbx_strand_id
1 'polypeptide(L)'
;MRGGTVNGFTLDNGVGEFILSHPNMRLPKSRAIYSVNEGNSLYWEDKTINYFSSLKTAQEDGKPYSSRYIGSMVADAYRTLLYGGIFAYPADKKSPKGKLPGGQAVDSKMNRMLEVVPEHIHDKAGIFMGSYDEVEKVKKFHT
;
A
#
# COMPACT_ATOMS: atom_id res chain seq x y z
N MET A 1 0.67 -18.24 -10.22
CA MET A 1 1.24 -17.03 -10.85
C MET A 1 2.55 -17.41 -11.53
N ARG A 2 2.68 -17.24 -12.84
CA ARG A 2 3.96 -17.42 -13.55
C ARG A 2 4.96 -16.40 -12.98
N GLY A 3 6.20 -16.82 -12.70
CA GLY A 3 7.28 -16.02 -12.10
C GLY A 3 7.83 -14.91 -13.02
N GLY A 4 6.96 -14.06 -13.55
CA GLY A 4 7.29 -12.95 -14.44
C GLY A 4 7.56 -11.64 -13.71
N THR A 5 8.06 -10.65 -14.45
CA THR A 5 8.27 -9.28 -13.96
C THR A 5 7.03 -8.43 -14.13
N VAL A 6 6.94 -7.34 -13.39
CA VAL A 6 5.92 -6.29 -13.63
C VAL A 6 6.42 -5.34 -14.70
N ASN A 7 5.55 -5.00 -15.64
CA ASN A 7 5.83 -4.08 -16.72
C ASN A 7 4.67 -3.09 -16.84
N GLY A 8 4.99 -1.81 -17.06
CA GLY A 8 4.03 -0.77 -17.34
C GLY A 8 3.95 -0.51 -18.84
N PHE A 9 2.73 -0.49 -19.37
CA PHE A 9 2.44 -0.10 -20.74
C PHE A 9 1.56 1.15 -20.73
N THR A 10 1.84 2.09 -21.62
CA THR A 10 1.09 3.33 -21.75
C THR A 10 0.37 3.33 -23.10
N LEU A 11 -0.92 3.65 -23.10
CA LEU A 11 -1.69 3.80 -24.32
C LEU A 11 -1.23 5.05 -25.07
N ASP A 12 -0.76 4.87 -26.30
CA ASP A 12 -0.56 5.95 -27.25
C ASP A 12 -1.86 6.13 -28.06
N ASN A 13 -2.54 7.27 -27.85
CA ASN A 13 -3.81 7.56 -28.50
C ASN A 13 -3.67 7.84 -30.01
N GLY A 14 -2.47 8.18 -30.51
CA GLY A 14 -2.24 8.44 -31.92
C GLY A 14 -2.26 7.18 -32.77
N VAL A 15 -1.78 6.07 -32.21
CA VAL A 15 -1.75 4.75 -32.88
C VAL A 15 -2.75 3.74 -32.31
N GLY A 16 -3.29 3.98 -31.11
CA GLY A 16 -4.25 3.08 -30.45
C GLY A 16 -3.59 1.85 -29.82
N GLU A 17 -2.29 1.89 -29.55
CA GLU A 17 -1.50 0.77 -29.03
C GLU A 17 -0.93 1.03 -27.64
N PHE A 18 -0.81 -0.04 -26.84
CA PHE A 18 -0.12 -0.01 -25.56
C PHE A 18 1.38 -0.22 -25.75
N ILE A 19 2.17 0.82 -25.53
CA ILE A 19 3.62 0.79 -25.68
C ILE A 19 4.28 0.49 -24.34
N LEU A 20 5.25 -0.43 -24.32
CA LEU A 20 6.04 -0.73 -23.14
C LEU A 20 6.80 0.54 -22.69
N SER A 21 6.42 1.11 -21.57
CA SER A 21 6.95 2.38 -21.06
C SER A 21 7.80 2.21 -19.79
N HIS A 22 7.52 1.18 -19.00
CA HIS A 22 8.23 0.90 -17.74
C HIS A 22 8.58 -0.58 -17.65
N PRO A 23 9.72 -1.03 -18.22
CA PRO A 23 10.14 -2.41 -18.14
C PRO A 23 10.58 -2.79 -16.72
N ASN A 24 10.28 -4.02 -16.30
CA ASN A 24 10.78 -4.63 -15.07
C ASN A 24 10.61 -3.78 -13.80
N MET A 25 9.46 -3.12 -13.65
CA MET A 25 9.15 -2.28 -12.50
C MET A 25 9.44 -3.00 -11.18
N ARG A 26 10.07 -2.27 -10.26
CA ARG A 26 10.38 -2.72 -8.91
C ARG A 26 9.94 -1.65 -7.94
N LEU A 27 9.20 -2.08 -6.93
CA LEU A 27 8.78 -1.22 -5.85
C LEU A 27 10.00 -0.85 -4.98
N PRO A 28 10.28 0.43 -4.70
CA PRO A 28 11.40 0.83 -3.85
C PRO A 28 11.31 0.25 -2.43
N LYS A 29 12.43 -0.13 -1.82
CA LYS A 29 12.42 -0.79 -0.50
C LYS A 29 11.80 0.06 0.62
N SER A 30 11.99 1.37 0.57
CA SER A 30 11.44 2.37 1.50
C SER A 30 11.24 3.72 0.82
N ARG A 31 10.26 4.49 1.30
CA ARG A 31 10.08 5.91 0.99
C ARG A 31 9.22 6.55 2.09
N ALA A 32 9.55 7.78 2.49
CA ALA A 32 8.78 8.55 3.47
C ALA A 32 7.48 9.15 2.90
N ILE A 33 6.60 8.29 2.37
CA ILE A 33 5.27 8.65 1.85
C ILE A 33 4.25 7.69 2.44
N TYR A 34 3.14 8.22 2.94
CA TYR A 34 1.99 7.41 3.35
C TYR A 34 0.70 7.89 2.70
N SER A 35 -0.23 6.96 2.53
CA SER A 35 -1.48 7.16 1.81
C SER A 35 -2.60 6.42 2.49
N VAL A 36 -3.45 7.16 3.20
CA VAL A 36 -4.59 6.63 3.95
C VAL A 36 -5.66 7.71 4.09
N ASN A 37 -6.92 7.31 4.21
CA ASN A 37 -8.01 8.23 4.55
C ASN A 37 -8.01 8.54 6.06
N GLU A 38 -7.27 9.55 6.49
CA GLU A 38 -7.24 9.98 7.90
C GLU A 38 -8.59 10.47 8.44
N GLY A 39 -9.56 10.78 7.58
CA GLY A 39 -10.93 11.11 8.01
C GLY A 39 -11.63 9.96 8.74
N ASN A 40 -11.16 8.72 8.56
CA ASN A 40 -11.68 7.54 9.26
C ASN A 40 -10.93 7.23 10.57
N SER A 41 -9.99 8.08 11.00
CA SER A 41 -9.13 7.82 12.16
C SER A 41 -9.87 7.56 13.47
N LEU A 42 -11.06 8.14 13.64
CA LEU A 42 -11.96 7.86 14.76
C LEU A 42 -12.33 6.38 14.92
N TYR A 43 -12.31 5.62 13.82
CA TYR A 43 -12.77 4.22 13.78
C TYR A 43 -11.63 3.20 13.74
N TRP A 44 -10.38 3.65 13.77
CA TRP A 44 -9.21 2.79 13.75
C TRP A 44 -8.91 2.21 15.13
N GLU A 45 -8.20 1.09 15.15
CA GLU A 45 -7.60 0.57 16.37
C GLU A 45 -6.42 1.44 16.81
N ASP A 46 -6.15 1.47 18.12
CA ASP A 46 -5.06 2.26 18.70
C ASP A 46 -3.71 1.98 18.05
N LYS A 47 -3.45 0.72 17.69
CA LYS A 47 -2.23 0.30 16.97
C LYS A 47 -2.07 1.02 15.62
N THR A 48 -3.17 1.16 14.88
CA THR A 48 -3.20 1.88 13.60
C THR A 48 -3.06 3.41 13.82
N ILE A 49 -3.73 3.97 14.83
CA ILE A 49 -3.62 5.39 15.19
C ILE A 49 -2.17 5.73 15.57
N ASN A 50 -1.55 4.91 16.41
CA ASN A 50 -0.17 5.08 16.87
C ASN A 50 0.82 5.00 15.70
N TYR A 51 0.61 4.04 14.79
CA TYR A 51 1.42 3.94 13.58
C TYR A 51 1.36 5.22 12.75
N PHE A 52 0.17 5.67 12.32
CA PHE A 52 0.05 6.86 11.47
C PHE A 52 0.46 8.15 12.20
N SER A 53 0.27 8.23 13.51
CA SER A 53 0.73 9.36 14.30
C SER A 53 2.26 9.44 14.33
N SER A 54 2.95 8.30 14.40
CA SER A 54 4.42 8.26 14.37
C SER A 54 4.99 8.83 13.05
N LEU A 55 4.30 8.64 11.92
CA LEU A 55 4.74 9.13 10.61
C LEU A 55 4.71 10.66 10.49
N LYS A 56 3.96 11.33 11.36
CA LYS A 56 3.85 12.80 11.42
C LYS A 56 4.96 13.46 12.23
N THR A 57 5.74 12.67 12.97
CA THR A 57 6.91 13.16 13.68
C THR A 57 8.10 13.27 12.73
N ALA A 58 8.98 14.25 12.97
CA ALA A 58 10.17 14.43 12.17
C ALA A 58 11.12 13.24 12.33
N GLN A 59 11.68 12.79 11.21
CA GLN A 59 12.77 11.81 11.20
C GLN A 59 14.11 12.49 11.55
N GLU A 60 15.20 11.73 11.52
CA GLU A 60 16.56 12.24 11.76
C GLU A 60 16.95 13.38 10.82
N ASP A 61 16.39 13.41 9.61
CA ASP A 61 16.60 14.47 8.62
C ASP A 61 15.73 15.72 8.85
N GLY A 62 14.98 15.76 9.95
CA GLY A 62 14.10 16.86 10.34
C GLY A 62 12.76 16.90 9.60
N LYS A 63 12.44 15.91 8.75
CA LYS A 63 11.19 15.91 7.97
C LYS A 63 10.27 14.74 8.34
N PRO A 64 8.97 14.98 8.51
CA PRO A 64 8.00 13.91 8.65
C PRO A 64 7.73 13.26 7.28
N TYR A 65 6.94 12.18 7.28
CA TYR A 65 6.48 11.58 6.04
C TYR A 65 5.55 12.54 5.27
N SER A 66 5.57 12.44 3.95
CA SER A 66 4.59 13.12 3.09
C SER A 66 3.29 12.34 3.02
N SER A 67 2.17 12.97 3.37
CA SER A 67 0.83 12.42 3.15
C SER A 67 0.38 12.63 1.70
N ARG A 68 -0.11 11.59 1.03
CA ARG A 68 -0.73 11.65 -0.30
C ARG A 68 -1.90 10.69 -0.35
N TYR A 69 -3.11 11.16 -0.55
CA TYR A 69 -4.29 10.31 -0.67
C TYR A 69 -5.18 10.83 -1.81
N ILE A 70 -5.31 10.04 -2.87
CA ILE A 70 -6.13 10.40 -4.04
C ILE A 70 -7.58 9.95 -3.83
N GLY A 71 -7.78 8.86 -3.09
CA GLY A 71 -9.10 8.24 -2.91
C GLY A 71 -9.48 7.27 -4.04
N SER A 72 -8.54 7.01 -4.95
CA SER A 72 -8.64 5.96 -5.97
C SER A 72 -7.58 4.90 -5.69
N MET A 73 -8.02 3.68 -5.34
CA MET A 73 -7.11 2.59 -5.02
C MET A 73 -6.10 2.33 -6.13
N VAL A 74 -6.53 2.40 -7.40
CA VAL A 74 -5.63 2.20 -8.55
C VAL A 74 -4.56 3.29 -8.62
N ALA A 75 -4.96 4.56 -8.44
CA ALA A 75 -4.02 5.67 -8.51
C ALA A 75 -3.02 5.66 -7.34
N ASP A 76 -3.50 5.42 -6.12
CA ASP A 76 -2.67 5.35 -4.93
C ASP A 76 -1.73 4.12 -4.95
N ALA A 77 -2.22 2.96 -5.40
CA ALA A 77 -1.41 1.76 -5.58
C ALA A 77 -0.33 1.94 -6.67
N TYR A 78 -0.70 2.54 -7.81
CA TYR A 78 0.22 2.80 -8.91
C TYR A 78 1.33 3.78 -8.50
N ARG A 79 0.98 4.88 -7.81
CA ARG A 79 1.97 5.81 -7.24
C ARG A 79 2.90 5.11 -6.27
N THR A 80 2.36 4.25 -5.39
CA THR A 80 3.14 3.50 -4.40
C THR A 80 4.08 2.50 -5.08
N LEU A 81 3.65 1.86 -6.17
CA LEU A 81 4.50 0.99 -6.98
C LEU A 81 5.67 1.74 -7.61
N LEU A 82 5.44 2.95 -8.14
CA LEU A 82 6.47 3.75 -8.79
C LEU A 82 7.47 4.38 -7.81
N TYR A 83 6.96 5.04 -6.76
CA TYR A 83 7.78 5.90 -5.91
C TYR A 83 8.11 5.28 -4.54
N GLY A 84 7.48 4.16 -4.19
CA GLY A 84 7.56 3.55 -2.87
C GLY A 84 6.68 4.27 -1.84
N GLY A 85 6.81 3.82 -0.59
CA GLY A 85 6.02 4.27 0.54
C GLY A 85 4.94 3.26 0.86
N ILE A 86 3.89 3.71 1.55
CA ILE A 86 2.80 2.83 1.97
C ILE A 86 1.44 3.38 1.55
N PHE A 87 0.63 2.51 0.99
CA PHE A 87 -0.81 2.67 0.83
C PHE A 87 -1.53 1.79 1.84
N ALA A 88 -2.50 2.37 2.52
CA ALA A 88 -3.32 1.65 3.47
C ALA A 88 -4.79 2.00 3.32
N TYR A 89 -5.60 0.98 3.45
CA TYR A 89 -7.00 1.09 3.78
C TYR A 89 -7.19 0.21 5.01
N PRO A 90 -6.82 0.67 6.23
CA PRO A 90 -6.93 -0.16 7.41
C PRO A 90 -8.35 -0.69 7.56
N ALA A 91 -8.47 -1.89 8.11
CA ALA A 91 -9.76 -2.31 8.62
C ALA A 91 -10.20 -1.25 9.63
N ASP A 92 -11.31 -0.58 9.33
CA ASP A 92 -12.23 -0.26 10.39
C ASP A 92 -12.83 -1.58 10.90
N LYS A 93 -13.81 -1.56 11.78
CA LYS A 93 -14.41 -2.79 12.33
C LYS A 93 -15.05 -3.76 11.29
N LYS A 94 -14.80 -3.65 9.96
CA LYS A 94 -15.59 -4.33 8.92
C LYS A 94 -14.87 -5.09 7.78
N SER A 95 -13.52 -5.26 7.65
CA SER A 95 -12.91 -5.71 6.34
C SER A 95 -11.34 -6.02 6.26
N PRO A 96 -10.76 -7.15 5.67
CA PRO A 96 -9.39 -7.37 5.00
C PRO A 96 -9.16 -8.14 3.59
N LYS A 97 -8.28 -7.73 2.58
CA LYS A 97 -7.70 -8.45 1.32
C LYS A 97 -6.92 -7.67 0.16
N GLY A 98 -5.82 -8.25 -0.44
CA GLY A 98 -4.91 -7.84 -1.59
C GLY A 98 -3.31 -7.96 -1.53
N LYS A 99 -2.55 -8.37 -2.59
CA LYS A 99 -1.03 -8.38 -2.66
C LYS A 99 -0.37 -7.67 -3.86
N LEU A 100 0.85 -7.14 -3.66
CA LEU A 100 1.74 -6.54 -4.67
C LEU A 100 3.12 -7.24 -4.85
N PRO A 101 3.79 -7.08 -6.01
CA PRO A 101 5.15 -7.56 -6.31
C PRO A 101 6.27 -6.57 -5.94
N GLY A 102 7.38 -7.07 -5.39
CA GLY A 102 8.55 -6.27 -4.96
C GLY A 102 8.37 -5.52 -3.64
N GLY A 103 7.13 -5.40 -3.18
CA GLY A 103 6.75 -4.92 -1.86
C GLY A 103 6.07 -6.01 -1.03
N GLN A 104 5.39 -5.59 0.02
CA GLN A 104 4.54 -6.46 0.81
C GLN A 104 3.10 -5.97 0.80
N ALA A 105 2.19 -6.88 1.13
CA ALA A 105 0.84 -6.52 1.47
C ALA A 105 0.32 -7.48 2.55
N VAL A 106 -0.31 -6.91 3.56
CA VAL A 106 -0.86 -7.61 4.71
C VAL A 106 -2.24 -7.09 5.06
N ASP A 107 -3.04 -7.93 5.70
CA ASP A 107 -4.30 -7.49 6.32
C ASP A 107 -4.04 -6.72 7.62
N SER A 108 -5.10 -6.22 8.24
CA SER A 108 -5.01 -5.57 9.56
C SER A 108 -4.59 -6.50 10.70
N LYS A 109 -4.64 -7.83 10.49
CA LYS A 109 -4.10 -8.84 11.41
C LYS A 109 -2.63 -9.19 11.09
N MET A 110 -2.02 -8.46 10.16
CA MET A 110 -0.64 -8.65 9.68
C MET A 110 -0.40 -9.99 8.95
N ASN A 111 -1.45 -10.71 8.57
CA ASN A 111 -1.34 -11.90 7.73
C ASN A 111 -0.97 -11.50 6.31
N ARG A 112 -0.13 -12.31 5.66
CA ARG A 112 0.20 -12.10 4.26
C ARG A 112 -1.05 -12.26 3.41
N MET A 113 -1.25 -11.29 2.55
CA MET A 113 -2.59 -11.12 2.04
C MET A 113 -3.06 -12.15 1.00
N LEU A 114 -2.14 -12.79 0.28
CA LEU A 114 -2.49 -13.94 -0.58
C LEU A 114 -2.70 -15.24 0.20
N GLU A 115 -2.43 -15.25 1.50
CA GLU A 115 -2.63 -16.41 2.38
C GLU A 115 -3.97 -16.32 3.12
N VAL A 116 -4.64 -15.16 3.06
CA VAL A 116 -5.98 -14.99 3.63
C VAL A 116 -7.00 -15.70 2.75
N VAL A 117 -7.60 -16.77 3.27
CA VAL A 117 -8.62 -17.55 2.58
C VAL A 117 -9.98 -16.84 2.69
N PRO A 118 -10.67 -16.53 1.57
CA PRO A 118 -12.04 -16.03 1.60
C PRO A 118 -13.08 -17.12 1.87
N GLU A 119 -14.10 -16.76 2.64
CA GLU A 119 -15.30 -17.57 2.87
C GLU A 119 -16.40 -17.22 1.86
N HIS A 120 -16.49 -15.94 1.46
CA HIS A 120 -17.45 -15.46 0.46
C HIS A 120 -16.79 -14.58 -0.62
N ILE A 121 -17.41 -14.54 -1.81
CA ILE A 121 -16.93 -13.76 -2.97
C ILE A 121 -16.90 -12.24 -2.73
N HIS A 122 -17.64 -11.75 -1.74
CA HIS A 122 -17.72 -10.34 -1.37
C HIS A 122 -17.05 -10.03 -0.03
N ASP A 123 -16.23 -10.96 0.49
CA ASP A 123 -15.41 -10.69 1.66
C ASP A 123 -14.55 -9.46 1.43
N LYS A 124 -14.69 -8.51 2.34
CA LYS A 124 -13.91 -7.29 2.32
C LYS A 124 -12.74 -7.41 3.27
N ALA A 125 -11.99 -6.30 3.40
CA ALA A 125 -10.94 -5.80 2.53
C ALA A 125 -9.68 -5.05 3.10
N GLY A 126 -9.67 -4.50 4.31
CA GLY A 126 -8.55 -3.80 4.95
C GLY A 126 -7.11 -4.31 4.68
N ILE A 127 -6.26 -3.39 4.26
CA ILE A 127 -4.98 -3.68 3.62
C ILE A 127 -3.93 -2.64 3.99
N PHE A 128 -2.71 -3.11 4.22
CA PHE A 128 -1.49 -2.30 4.24
C PHE A 128 -0.57 -2.85 3.17
N MET A 129 -0.17 -2.02 2.20
CA MET A 129 0.70 -2.47 1.11
C MET A 129 1.66 -1.40 0.61
N GLY A 130 2.80 -1.84 0.11
CA GLY A 130 3.82 -0.94 -0.45
C GLY A 130 5.22 -1.45 -0.18
N SER A 131 6.13 -0.51 0.07
CA SER A 131 7.55 -0.73 0.36
C SER A 131 7.76 -1.77 1.45
N TYR A 132 8.68 -2.70 1.22
CA TYR A 132 8.96 -3.80 2.15
C TYR A 132 9.25 -3.25 3.55
N ASP A 133 10.17 -2.29 3.68
CA ASP A 133 10.57 -1.75 4.98
C ASP A 133 9.43 -0.95 5.64
N GLU A 134 8.53 -0.36 4.85
CA GLU A 134 7.37 0.38 5.36
C GLU A 134 6.29 -0.55 5.90
N VAL A 135 6.06 -1.70 5.26
CA VAL A 135 5.13 -2.71 5.78
C VAL A 135 5.71 -3.41 7.01
N GLU A 136 7.02 -3.64 7.07
CA GLU A 136 7.67 -4.15 8.28
C GLU A 136 7.53 -3.17 9.47
N LYS A 137 7.57 -1.85 9.23
CA LYS A 137 7.26 -0.86 10.27
C LYS A 137 5.83 -1.01 10.78
N VAL A 138 4.83 -1.17 9.90
CA VAL A 138 3.44 -1.41 10.32
C VAL A 138 3.34 -2.63 11.23
N LYS A 139 3.96 -3.76 10.85
CA LYS A 139 3.91 -5.01 11.62
C LYS A 139 4.43 -4.83 13.04
N LYS A 140 5.52 -4.06 13.23
CA LYS A 140 6.08 -3.77 14.55
C LYS A 140 5.11 -3.02 15.47
N PHE A 141 4.26 -2.15 14.92
CA PHE A 141 3.21 -1.47 15.70
C PHE A 141 2.02 -2.38 16.04
N HIS A 142 1.86 -3.49 15.30
CA HIS A 142 0.75 -4.42 15.47
C HIS A 142 1.12 -5.71 16.20
N THR A 143 2.38 -5.82 16.64
CA THR A 143 2.85 -6.91 17.52
C THR A 143 2.33 -6.73 18.95
#